data_AF-A0A8I2G5T1-F1
#
_entry.id   AF-A0A8I2G5T1-F1
#
_cell.length_a   1.000
_cell.length_b   1.000
_cell.length_c   1.000
_cell.angle_alpha   90.00
_cell.angle_beta   90.00
_cell.angle_gamma   90.00
#
_symmetry.space_group_name_H-M   'P 1'
#
loop_
_entity.id
_entity.type
_entity.pdbx_description
1 polymer ?
#
loop_
_entity_poly.entity_id
_entity_poly.type
_entity_poly.pdbx_seq_one_letter_code
_entity_poly.pdbx_strand_id
1 'polypeptide(L)'
;MSIWVRTQDKKWLVEVDSIQISGQEVKGFNNVHADGVILGKYSSEKSAVSVLNSIQNNLNSETGIHVVFEMPPDMLEVEKLRR
;
A
#
# COMPACT_ATOMS: atom_id res chain seq x y z
N MET A 1 6.94 -10.66 12.48
CA MET A 1 7.27 -10.04 11.19
C MET A 1 6.51 -8.74 11.15
N SER A 2 7.19 -7.64 10.87
CA SER A 2 6.57 -6.31 10.90
C SER A 2 6.52 -5.75 9.49
N ILE A 3 5.36 -5.26 9.06
CA ILE A 3 5.16 -4.73 7.71
C ILE A 3 5.13 -3.22 7.82
N TRP A 4 6.10 -2.57 7.19
CA TRP A 4 6.19 -1.12 7.13
C TRP A 4 5.80 -0.67 5.74
N VAL A 5 4.83 0.23 5.65
CA VAL A 5 4.36 0.76 4.37
C VAL A 5 4.65 2.25 4.29
N ARG A 6 5.39 2.66 3.25
CA ARG A 6 5.55 4.07 2.89
C ARG A 6 4.31 4.50 2.11
N THR A 7 3.65 5.57 2.56
CA THR A 7 2.47 6.10 1.88
C THR A 7 2.80 6.56 0.47
N GLN A 8 1.82 6.54 -0.41
CA GLN A 8 1.96 6.88 -1.83
C GLN A 8 2.44 8.33 -2.04
N ASP A 9 2.02 9.26 -1.15
CA ASP A 9 2.49 10.64 -1.14
C ASP A 9 3.88 10.81 -0.51
N LYS A 10 4.48 9.70 -0.08
CA LYS A 10 5.80 9.57 0.54
C LYS A 10 5.98 10.35 1.84
N LYS A 11 4.93 10.85 2.47
CA LYS A 11 5.06 11.65 3.69
C LYS A 11 5.14 10.80 4.96
N TRP A 12 4.58 9.59 4.95
CA TRP A 12 4.45 8.76 6.15
C TRP A 12 5.06 7.38 5.90
N LEU A 13 5.68 6.81 6.94
CA LEU A 13 6.08 5.42 7.01
C LEU A 13 5.34 4.81 8.20
N VAL A 14 4.48 3.83 7.94
CA VAL A 14 3.51 3.32 8.92
C VAL A 14 3.69 1.82 9.07
N GLU A 15 3.82 1.36 10.31
CA GLU A 15 3.76 -0.07 10.64
C GLU A 15 2.30 -0.52 10.59
N VAL A 16 2.01 -1.60 9.88
CA VAL A 16 0.65 -2.11 9.70
C VAL A 16 0.57 -3.58 10.04
N ASP A 17 -0.50 -3.96 10.73
CA ASP A 17 -0.83 -5.33 11.10
C ASP A 17 -1.73 -5.97 10.03
N SER A 18 -2.56 -5.16 9.36
CA SER A 18 -3.42 -5.61 8.27
C SER A 18 -3.65 -4.52 7.23
N ILE A 19 -4.00 -4.94 6.01
CA ILE A 19 -4.25 -4.05 4.88
C ILE A 19 -5.56 -4.48 4.21
N GLN A 20 -6.41 -3.50 3.87
CA GLN A 20 -7.70 -3.72 3.23
C GLN A 20 -7.92 -2.72 2.08
N ILE A 21 -8.75 -3.13 1.11
CA ILE A 21 -9.32 -2.25 0.09
C ILE A 21 -10.62 -1.63 0.60
N SER A 22 -10.76 -0.33 0.44
CA SER A 22 -12.01 0.42 0.66
C SER A 22 -12.32 1.23 -0.60
N GLY A 23 -12.95 0.58 -1.59
CA GLY A 23 -13.18 1.17 -2.91
C GLY A 23 -11.86 1.46 -3.63
N GLN A 24 -11.54 2.74 -3.81
CA GLN A 24 -10.31 3.21 -4.47
C GLN A 24 -9.09 3.34 -3.53
N GLU A 25 -9.29 3.12 -2.23
CA GLU A 25 -8.27 3.35 -1.21
C GLU A 25 -7.68 2.02 -0.73
N VAL A 26 -6.37 1.99 -0.57
CA VAL A 26 -5.67 0.95 0.19
C VAL A 26 -5.45 1.50 1.60
N LYS A 27 -6.03 0.83 2.59
CA LYS A 27 -5.94 1.23 4.00
C LYS A 27 -5.11 0.24 4.81
N GLY A 28 -4.26 0.77 5.67
CA GLY A 28 -3.47 0.01 6.64
C GLY A 28 -4.00 0.22 8.05
N PHE A 29 -4.00 -0.83 8.85
CA PHE A 29 -4.52 -0.83 10.21
C PHE A 29 -3.46 -1.36 11.16
N ASN A 30 -3.41 -0.76 12.34
CA ASN A 30 -2.66 -1.25 13.48
C ASN A 30 -3.39 -0.86 14.77
N ASN A 31 -2.86 -1.24 15.93
CA ASN A 31 -3.46 -0.89 17.23
C ASN A 31 -3.58 0.64 17.49
N VAL A 32 -2.78 1.46 16.81
CA VAL A 32 -2.80 2.94 16.95
C VAL A 32 -3.82 3.58 15.99
N HIS A 33 -4.04 2.97 14.83
CA HIS A 33 -4.86 3.45 13.74
C HIS A 33 -6.01 2.50 13.45
N ALA A 34 -6.92 2.36 14.43
CA ALA A 34 -8.08 1.47 14.33
C ALA A 34 -9.05 1.86 13.20
N ASP A 35 -9.16 3.16 12.89
CA ASP A 35 -9.99 3.67 11.78
C ASP A 35 -9.32 3.51 10.39
N GLY A 36 -8.06 3.05 10.37
CA GLY A 36 -7.25 2.86 9.19
C GLY A 36 -6.55 4.13 8.70
N VAL A 37 -5.32 3.98 8.26
CA VAL A 37 -4.55 5.00 7.55
C VAL A 37 -4.65 4.75 6.05
N ILE A 38 -4.91 5.80 5.27
CA ILE A 38 -4.85 5.71 3.81
C ILE A 38 -3.38 5.59 3.40
N LEU A 39 -3.01 4.42 2.89
CA LEU A 39 -1.66 4.13 2.39
C LEU A 39 -1.48 4.62 0.95
N GLY A 40 -2.54 4.51 0.15
CA GLY A 40 -2.58 5.00 -1.22
C GLY A 40 -3.99 5.06 -1.76
N LYS A 41 -4.18 5.87 -2.81
CA LYS A 41 -5.44 6.04 -3.52
C LYS A 41 -5.21 5.82 -5.01
N TYR A 42 -6.11 5.08 -5.63
CA TYR A 42 -6.00 4.69 -7.03
C TYR A 42 -7.26 5.05 -7.81
N SER A 43 -7.10 5.24 -9.11
CA SER A 43 -8.16 5.57 -10.05
C SER A 43 -9.31 4.55 -10.12
N SER A 44 -9.05 3.30 -9.75
CA SER A 44 -10.06 2.26 -9.72
C SER A 44 -9.80 1.27 -8.60
N GLU A 45 -10.87 0.63 -8.12
CA GLU A 45 -10.76 -0.50 -7.18
C GLU A 45 -9.89 -1.63 -7.76
N LYS A 46 -10.00 -1.90 -9.07
CA LYS A 46 -9.14 -2.89 -9.75
C LYS A 46 -7.66 -2.54 -9.63
N SER A 47 -7.29 -1.26 -9.77
CA SER A 47 -5.91 -0.79 -9.56
C SER A 47 -5.48 -0.99 -8.11
N ALA A 48 -6.33 -0.63 -7.15
CA ALA A 48 -6.04 -0.82 -5.73
C ALA A 48 -5.84 -2.30 -5.38
N VAL A 49 -6.70 -3.20 -5.88
CA VAL A 49 -6.60 -4.65 -5.71
C VAL A 49 -5.30 -5.18 -6.32
N SER A 50 -4.91 -4.68 -7.49
CA SER A 50 -3.63 -5.06 -8.10
C SER A 50 -2.43 -4.71 -7.21
N VAL A 51 -2.49 -3.59 -6.48
CA VAL A 51 -1.45 -3.20 -5.54
C VAL A 51 -1.45 -4.08 -4.30
N LEU A 52 -2.64 -4.42 -3.76
CA LEU A 52 -2.74 -5.36 -2.64
C LEU A 52 -2.12 -6.73 -2.99
N ASN A 53 -2.37 -7.23 -4.20
CA ASN A 53 -1.75 -8.47 -4.69
C ASN A 53 -0.21 -8.35 -4.75
N SER A 54 0.32 -7.20 -5.18
CA SER A 54 1.77 -6.95 -5.19
C SER A 54 2.36 -6.95 -3.78
N ILE A 55 1.68 -6.35 -2.81
CA ILE A 55 2.10 -6.38 -1.40
C ILE A 55 2.15 -7.82 -0.89
N GLN A 56 1.09 -8.61 -1.14
CA GLN A 56 1.04 -10.02 -0.74
C GLN A 56 2.19 -10.82 -1.36
N ASN A 57 2.47 -10.61 -2.64
CA ASN A 57 3.58 -11.30 -3.32
C ASN A 57 4.94 -10.92 -2.73
N ASN A 58 5.16 -9.64 -2.41
CA ASN A 58 6.39 -9.18 -1.77
C ASN A 58 6.56 -9.83 -0.38
N LEU A 59 5.50 -9.86 0.43
CA LEU A 59 5.50 -10.53 1.74
C LEU A 59 5.80 -12.03 1.66
N ASN A 60 5.28 -12.72 0.64
CA ASN A 60 5.56 -14.14 0.42
C ASN A 60 7.01 -14.40 -0.02
N SER A 61 7.66 -13.42 -0.65
CA SER A 61 9.02 -13.55 -1.17
C SER A 61 10.10 -13.19 -0.16
N GLU A 62 9.76 -12.43 0.89
CA GLU A 62 10.72 -11.96 1.87
C GLU A 62 10.84 -12.88 3.08
N THR A 63 12.08 -13.13 3.52
CA THR A 63 12.42 -13.95 4.69
C THR A 63 12.89 -13.12 5.88
N GLY A 64 12.72 -11.80 5.82
CA GLY A 64 13.19 -10.83 6.81
C GLY A 64 12.25 -10.65 8.02
N ILE A 65 12.80 -10.10 9.11
CA ILE A 65 12.04 -9.73 10.32
C ILE A 65 11.14 -8.51 10.05
N HIS A 66 11.57 -7.64 9.13
CA HIS A 66 10.86 -6.45 8.70
C HIS A 66 10.78 -6.41 7.18
N VAL A 67 9.60 -6.16 6.64
CA VAL A 67 9.35 -5.95 5.22
C VAL A 67 8.95 -4.50 5.01
N VAL A 68 9.60 -3.79 4.08
CA VAL A 68 9.27 -2.39 3.76
C VAL A 68 8.70 -2.33 2.35
N PHE A 69 7.44 -1.92 2.24
CA PHE A 69 6.76 -1.74 0.96
C PHE A 69 6.53 -0.25 0.66
N GLU A 70 6.90 0.20 -0.53
CA GLU A 70 6.58 1.56 -1.01
C GLU A 70 5.34 1.51 -1.90
N MET A 71 4.29 2.26 -1.53
CA MET A 71 3.07 2.32 -2.32
C MET A 71 3.35 2.91 -3.71
N PRO A 72 3.04 2.17 -4.79
CA PRO A 72 3.31 2.67 -6.13
C PRO A 72 2.37 3.83 -6.48
N PRO A 73 2.81 4.75 -7.36
CA PRO A 73 1.93 5.76 -7.94
C PRO A 73 0.78 5.09 -8.71
N ASP A 74 -0.29 5.84 -8.95
CA ASP A 74 -1.37 5.34 -9.79
C ASP A 74 -0.87 5.17 -11.24
N MET A 75 -1.15 4.02 -11.87
CA MET A 75 -0.63 3.72 -13.21
C MET A 75 -1.04 4.76 -14.25
N LEU A 76 -2.23 5.36 -14.12
CA LEU A 76 -2.70 6.45 -14.98
C LEU A 76 -1.86 7.73 -14.85
N GLU A 77 -1.18 7.94 -13.73
CA GLU A 77 -0.28 9.07 -13.51
C GLU A 77 1.07 8.84 -14.18
N VAL A 78 1.57 7.59 -14.16
CA VAL A 78 2.83 7.20 -14.78
C VAL A 78 2.78 7.30 -16.31
N GLU A 79 1.65 6.98 -16.94
CA GLU A 79 1.48 7.11 -18.39
C GLU A 79 1.30 8.55 -18.87
N LYS A 80 0.77 9.45 -18.02
CA LYS A 80 0.71 10.89 -18.31
C LYS A 80 2.08 11.56 -18.28
N LEU A 81 3.00 11.07 -17.46
CA LEU A 81 4.39 11.57 -17.39
C LEU A 81 5.27 11.08 -18.55
N ARG A 82 4.81 10.10 -19.34
CA ARG A 82 5.53 9.52 -20.49
C ARG A 82 5.06 10.06 -21.85
N ARG A 83 4.07 10.96 -21.87
CA ARG A 83 3.58 11.66 -23.07
C ARG A 83 3.97 13.13 -23.01
#